data_AF-A0A851Y3F4-F1
#
_entry.id   AF-A0A851Y3F4-F1
#
_cell.length_a   1.000
_cell.length_b   1.000
_cell.length_c   1.000
_cell.angle_alpha   90.00
_cell.angle_beta   90.00
_cell.angle_gamma   90.00
#
_symmetry.space_group_name_H-M   'P 1'
#
loop_
_entity.id
_entity.type
_entity.pdbx_description
1 polymer ?
#
loop_
_entity_poly.entity_id
_entity_poly.type
_entity_poly.pdbx_seq_one_letter_code
_entity_poly.pdbx_strand_id
1 'polypeptide(L)'
;WQSGLMDCCSDCNVCLCGTFCFPCLGCQVADDMDECCMCGPSVAMRTLYRTRYNIPGSILGDFASTVFCPMCALCQLKRDINQRKELGIF
;
A
#
# COMPACT_ATOMS: atom_id res chain seq x y z
N TRP A 1 1.02 -9.04 5.25
CA TRP A 1 1.84 -7.84 5.41
C TRP A 1 3.17 -8.28 5.97
N GLN A 2 4.27 -7.93 5.31
CA GLN A 2 5.63 -8.23 5.76
C GLN A 2 6.18 -7.14 6.69
N SER A 3 5.64 -5.91 6.62
CA SER A 3 5.97 -4.78 7.51
C SER A 3 4.74 -4.25 8.26
N GLY A 4 4.98 -3.56 9.38
CA GLY A 4 3.93 -2.89 10.16
C GLY A 4 3.45 -1.58 9.53
N LEU A 5 2.26 -1.10 9.92
CA LEU A 5 1.68 0.15 9.40
C LEU A 5 2.59 1.36 9.66
N MET A 6 3.11 1.50 10.87
CA MET A 6 3.95 2.64 11.31
C MET A 6 5.45 2.44 11.06
N ASP A 7 5.83 1.45 10.26
CA ASP A 7 7.22 1.22 9.89
C ASP A 7 7.69 2.19 8.77
N CYS A 8 7.22 3.44 8.84
CA CYS A 8 7.48 4.50 7.85
C CYS A 8 8.97 4.88 7.77
N CYS A 9 9.77 4.56 8.79
CA CYS A 9 11.20 4.82 8.81
C CYS A 9 12.06 3.75 8.09
N SER A 10 11.49 2.59 7.73
CA SER A 10 12.25 1.55 7.01
C SER A 10 12.47 1.89 5.53
N ASP A 11 11.56 2.66 4.91
CA ASP A 11 11.75 3.21 3.56
C ASP A 11 11.47 4.72 3.55
N CYS A 12 12.48 5.51 3.94
CA CYS A 12 12.39 6.96 3.94
C CYS A 12 11.98 7.54 2.59
N ASN A 13 12.38 6.93 1.46
CA ASN A 13 11.96 7.37 0.12
C ASN A 13 10.45 7.22 -0.10
N VAL A 14 9.85 6.09 0.30
CA VAL A 14 8.40 5.87 0.17
C VAL A 14 7.64 6.76 1.15
N CYS A 15 8.16 6.96 2.36
CA CYS A 15 7.59 7.87 3.35
C CYS A 15 7.61 9.34 2.89
N LEU A 16 8.73 9.79 2.30
CA LEU A 16 8.87 11.12 1.70
C LEU A 16 7.96 11.29 0.48
N CYS A 17 7.85 10.28 -0.39
CA CYS A 17 6.93 10.33 -1.53
C CYS A 17 5.47 10.34 -1.10
N GLY A 18 5.12 9.63 -0.02
CA GLY A 18 3.84 9.77 0.65
C GLY A 18 3.62 11.20 1.11
N THR A 19 4.44 11.72 2.02
CA THR A 19 4.22 13.03 2.64
C THR A 19 4.26 14.21 1.66
N PHE A 20 5.04 14.12 0.57
CA PHE A 20 5.19 15.20 -0.42
C PHE A 20 4.37 15.02 -1.70
N CYS A 21 4.08 13.79 -2.15
CA CYS A 21 3.21 13.51 -3.31
C CYS A 21 2.36 12.22 -3.15
N PHE A 22 1.40 12.25 -2.23
CA PHE A 22 0.41 11.19 -2.06
C PHE A 22 -0.28 10.70 -3.36
N PRO A 23 -0.76 11.57 -4.28
CA PRO A 23 -1.39 11.09 -5.51
C PRO A 23 -0.40 10.38 -6.44
N CYS A 24 0.87 10.82 -6.51
CA CYS A 24 1.90 10.14 -7.29
C CYS A 24 2.11 8.70 -6.77
N LEU A 25 2.20 8.55 -5.44
CA LEU A 25 2.37 7.23 -4.81
C LEU A 25 1.14 6.34 -5.05
N GLY A 26 -0.07 6.91 -4.98
CA GLY A 26 -1.31 6.21 -5.31
C GLY A 26 -1.31 5.70 -6.74
N CYS A 27 -0.90 6.54 -7.68
CA CYS A 27 -0.77 6.18 -9.08
C CYS A 27 0.24 5.07 -9.32
N GLN A 28 1.40 5.10 -8.66
CA GLN A 28 2.40 4.03 -8.78
C GLN A 28 1.89 2.69 -8.23
N VAL A 29 1.12 2.71 -7.14
CA VAL A 29 0.52 1.49 -6.58
C VAL A 29 -0.58 0.96 -7.51
N ALA A 30 -1.36 1.84 -8.10
CA ALA A 30 -2.38 1.46 -9.07
C ALA A 30 -1.77 0.88 -10.34
N ASP A 31 -0.75 1.52 -10.90
CA ASP A 31 0.00 1.06 -12.07
C ASP A 31 0.65 -0.31 -11.82
N ASP A 32 1.23 -0.52 -10.63
CA ASP A 32 1.76 -1.82 -10.22
C ASP A 32 0.69 -2.93 -10.19
N MET A 33 -0.57 -2.57 -10.01
CA MET A 33 -1.69 -3.50 -9.93
C MET A 33 -2.55 -3.51 -11.20
N ASP A 34 -2.11 -2.83 -12.27
CA ASP A 34 -2.82 -2.66 -13.54
C ASP A 34 -4.19 -1.96 -13.39
N GLU A 35 -4.27 -1.00 -12.46
CA GLU A 35 -5.49 -0.29 -12.08
C GLU A 35 -5.36 1.23 -12.31
N CYS A 36 -6.50 1.93 -12.34
CA CYS A 36 -6.52 3.38 -12.57
C CYS A 36 -5.78 4.16 -11.47
N CYS A 37 -4.97 5.15 -11.88
CA CYS A 37 -4.17 6.07 -11.05
C CYS A 37 -4.87 6.55 -9.76
N MET A 38 -6.17 6.85 -9.83
CA MET A 38 -6.97 7.37 -8.71
C MET A 38 -7.44 6.31 -7.72
N CYS A 39 -7.34 5.03 -8.08
CA CYS A 39 -7.81 3.91 -7.25
C CYS A 39 -6.79 3.48 -6.21
N GLY A 40 -5.50 3.78 -6.40
CA GLY A 40 -4.39 3.36 -5.53
C GLY A 40 -4.60 3.52 -4.02
N PRO A 41 -5.05 4.70 -3.50
CA PRO A 41 -5.26 4.91 -2.07
C PRO A 41 -6.57 4.35 -1.52
N SER A 42 -7.34 3.60 -2.31
CA SER A 42 -8.64 3.10 -1.88
C SER A 42 -8.54 1.88 -0.98
N VAL A 43 -9.55 1.72 -0.11
CA VAL A 43 -9.77 0.49 0.68
C VAL A 43 -9.94 -0.72 -0.23
N ALA A 44 -10.49 -0.52 -1.44
CA ALA A 44 -10.66 -1.57 -2.43
C ALA A 44 -9.32 -2.16 -2.88
N MET A 45 -8.32 -1.32 -3.19
CA MET A 45 -6.99 -1.79 -3.58
C MET A 45 -6.31 -2.58 -2.47
N ARG A 46 -6.40 -2.07 -1.23
CA ARG A 46 -5.83 -2.77 -0.07
C ARG A 46 -6.52 -4.12 0.17
N THR A 47 -7.85 -4.18 0.03
CA THR A 47 -8.63 -5.42 0.18
C THR A 47 -8.28 -6.41 -0.94
N LEU A 48 -8.25 -5.96 -2.20
CA LEU A 48 -7.90 -6.76 -3.37
C LEU A 48 -6.51 -7.38 -3.21
N TYR A 49 -5.53 -6.58 -2.81
CA TYR A 49 -4.17 -7.03 -2.54
C TYR A 49 -4.14 -8.08 -1.43
N ARG A 50 -4.86 -7.83 -0.34
CA ARG A 50 -4.96 -8.75 0.81
C ARG A 50 -5.56 -10.10 0.42
N THR A 51 -6.60 -10.09 -0.42
CA THR A 51 -7.23 -11.32 -0.93
C THR A 51 -6.35 -12.05 -1.93
N ARG A 52 -5.64 -11.33 -2.81
CA ARG A 52 -4.76 -11.93 -3.83
C ARG A 52 -3.61 -12.72 -3.21
N TYR A 53 -3.00 -12.19 -2.15
CA TYR A 53 -1.87 -12.83 -1.47
C TYR A 53 -2.25 -13.54 -0.16
N ASN A 54 -3.53 -13.82 0.08
CA ASN A 54 -4.05 -14.51 1.27
C ASN A 54 -3.50 -13.96 2.61
N ILE A 55 -3.40 -12.64 2.72
CA ILE A 55 -2.90 -11.98 3.93
C ILE A 55 -4.02 -11.96 4.99
N PRO A 56 -3.77 -12.41 6.24
CA PRO A 56 -4.79 -12.37 7.29
C PRO A 56 -5.16 -10.92 7.65
N GLY A 57 -6.46 -10.65 7.79
CA GLY A 57 -6.99 -9.33 8.11
C GLY A 57 -8.49 -9.24 7.86
N SER A 58 -9.06 -8.06 8.09
CA SER A 58 -10.49 -7.78 7.91
C SER A 58 -10.68 -6.49 7.11
N ILE A 59 -11.82 -6.39 6.40
CA ILE A 59 -12.19 -5.16 5.66
C ILE A 59 -12.27 -3.98 6.61
N LEU A 60 -12.75 -4.19 7.84
CA LEU A 60 -12.79 -3.15 8.87
C LEU A 60 -11.38 -2.68 9.25
N GLY A 61 -10.40 -3.59 9.33
CA GLY A 61 -9.00 -3.24 9.56
C GLY A 61 -8.39 -2.47 8.38
N ASP A 62 -8.75 -2.82 7.15
CA ASP A 62 -8.31 -2.12 5.94
C ASP A 62 -8.92 -0.73 5.83
N PHE A 63 -10.21 -0.58 6.19
CA PHE A 63 -10.89 0.71 6.31
C PHE A 63 -10.26 1.57 7.41
N ALA A 64 -10.08 1.02 8.61
CA ALA A 64 -9.46 1.74 9.73
C ALA A 64 -8.04 2.20 9.37
N SER A 65 -7.23 1.34 8.76
CA SER A 65 -5.88 1.69 8.31
C SER A 65 -5.89 2.86 7.32
N THR A 66 -6.83 2.85 6.37
CA THR A 66 -6.95 3.88 5.34
C THR A 66 -7.52 5.20 5.89
N VAL A 67 -8.37 5.15 6.91
CA VAL A 67 -8.97 6.35 7.54
C VAL A 67 -8.03 6.98 8.58
N PHE A 68 -7.40 6.19 9.44
CA PHE A 68 -6.56 6.69 10.53
C PHE A 68 -5.15 7.10 10.06
N CYS A 69 -4.56 6.39 9.09
CA CYS A 69 -3.32 6.83 8.44
C CYS A 69 -3.28 6.39 6.97
N PRO A 70 -3.96 7.10 6.04
CA PRO A 70 -3.96 6.76 4.61
C PRO A 70 -2.56 6.72 4.01
N MET A 71 -1.70 7.64 4.46
CA MET A 71 -0.30 7.73 4.07
C MET A 71 0.47 6.46 4.41
N CYS A 72 0.43 6.07 5.69
CA CYS A 72 1.11 4.88 6.19
C CYS A 72 0.57 3.61 5.52
N ALA A 73 -0.75 3.53 5.33
CA ALA A 73 -1.42 2.39 4.71
C ALA A 73 -0.98 2.21 3.26
N LEU A 74 -0.85 3.30 2.50
CA LEU A 74 -0.39 3.27 1.12
C LEU A 74 1.11 3.01 1.02
N CYS A 75 1.92 3.61 1.90
CA CYS A 75 3.35 3.31 1.99
C CYS A 75 3.60 1.84 2.33
N GLN A 76 2.84 1.26 3.27
CA GLN A 76 2.91 -0.16 3.60
C GLN A 76 2.57 -1.03 2.38
N LEU A 77 1.55 -0.65 1.61
CA LEU A 77 1.16 -1.35 0.39
C LEU A 77 2.27 -1.30 -0.68
N LYS A 78 2.83 -0.12 -0.97
CA LYS A 78 3.93 0.03 -1.93
C LYS A 78 5.18 -0.76 -1.52
N ARG A 79 5.52 -0.76 -0.23
CA ARG A 79 6.67 -1.53 0.30
C ARG A 79 6.49 -3.04 0.12
N ASP A 80 5.32 -3.55 0.46
CA ASP A 80 5.00 -4.99 0.31
C ASP A 80 5.01 -5.39 -1.18
N ILE A 81 4.54 -4.51 -2.08
CA ILE A 81 4.64 -4.69 -3.53
C ILE A 81 6.11 -4.76 -3.98
N ASN A 82 6.94 -3.78 -3.59
CA ASN A 82 8.36 -3.74 -3.97
C ASN A 82 9.11 -4.99 -3.47
N GLN A 83 8.90 -5.38 -2.22
CA GLN A 83 9.53 -6.57 -1.64
C GLN A 83 9.12 -7.85 -2.39
N ARG A 84 7.86 -7.97 -2.81
CA ARG A 84 7.40 -9.10 -3.63
C ARG A 84 7.95 -9.09 -5.05
N LYS A 85 8.14 -7.91 -5.65
CA LYS A 85 8.79 -7.76 -6.95
C LYS A 85 10.25 -8.21 -6.91
N GLU A 86 10.98 -7.83 -5.86
CA GLU A 86 12.36 -8.29 -5.63
C GLU A 86 12.45 -9.81 -5.45
N LEU A 87 11.45 -10.40 -4.81
CA LEU A 87 11.33 -11.86 -4.63
C LEU A 87 10.79 -12.59 -5.87
N GLY A 88 10.34 -11.89 -6.92
CA GLY A 88 9.78 -12.48 -8.14
C GLY A 88 8.42 -13.18 -7.95
N ILE A 89 7.68 -12.82 -6.91
CA ILE A 89 6.38 -13.45 -6.53
C ILE A 89 5.18 -12.49 -6.68
N PHE A 90 5.40 -11.34 -7.32
CA PHE A 90 4.41 -10.29 -7.49
C PHE A 90 3.50 -10.57 -8.69
#